data_AF-A0A836V3L6-F1
#
_entry.id   AF-A0A836V3L6-F1
#
_cell.length_a   1.000
_cell.length_b   1.000
_cell.length_c   1.000
_cell.angle_alpha   90.00
_cell.angle_beta   90.00
_cell.angle_gamma   90.00
#
_symmetry.space_group_name_H-M   'P 1'
#
loop_
_entity.id
_entity.type
_entity.pdbx_description
1 polymer ?
#
loop_
_entity_poly.entity_id
_entity_poly.type
_entity_poly.pdbx_seq_one_letter_code
_entity_poly.pdbx_strand_id
1 'polypeptide(L)'
;MKSLCLHAAFGKRAFLAGLLALSLSACGEKKNPVRIVVEPPSVRIVKVKATTTAAKKQVTDHEIARTDWMYSIQPELDIAIKDERKQQDGYHVWITLTGVKLKLALPIKTYVSEKAPNDVLNHEKGHVEICKRIYENSREYATKAANSAIGKTFEGFGTDRKLALSNALQIAAQEVTSPYRKDTSALADQVSSNYDLLCEKEDRTSTVEKTVAEAFASSSESSSER
;
A
#
# COMPACT_ATOMS: atom_id res chain seq x y z
N MET A 1 -89.84 -20.90 -41.20
CA MET A 1 -90.42 -19.56 -40.95
C MET A 1 -90.45 -19.32 -39.45
N LYS A 2 -89.85 -18.20 -39.01
CA LYS A 2 -89.97 -17.52 -37.70
C LYS A 2 -89.49 -18.30 -36.46
N SER A 3 -88.98 -17.71 -35.37
CA SER A 3 -88.35 -16.43 -35.04
C SER A 3 -88.13 -16.43 -33.52
N LEU A 4 -86.91 -16.06 -33.09
CA LEU A 4 -86.56 -15.27 -31.88
C LEU A 4 -86.59 -15.81 -30.43
N CYS A 5 -85.64 -15.22 -29.69
CA CYS A 5 -85.45 -14.98 -28.24
C CYS A 5 -84.62 -16.01 -27.45
N LEU A 6 -83.42 -15.77 -26.87
CA LEU A 6 -82.70 -14.65 -26.18
C LEU A 6 -82.64 -14.87 -24.64
N HIS A 7 -81.43 -14.66 -24.08
CA HIS A 7 -80.99 -14.59 -22.65
C HIS A 7 -80.41 -15.89 -22.03
N ALA A 8 -79.09 -15.96 -21.77
CA ALA A 8 -78.32 -15.47 -20.60
C ALA A 8 -78.34 -16.51 -19.45
N ALA A 9 -77.32 -16.84 -18.66
CA ALA A 9 -75.91 -16.50 -18.48
C ALA A 9 -75.30 -17.56 -17.50
N PHE A 10 -74.04 -17.38 -17.09
CA PHE A 10 -73.26 -18.14 -16.08
C PHE A 10 -72.62 -19.43 -16.60
N GLY A 11 -71.30 -19.62 -16.62
CA GLY A 11 -70.22 -18.95 -15.90
C GLY A 11 -69.25 -20.04 -15.46
N LYS A 12 -68.13 -20.23 -16.16
CA LYS A 12 -67.01 -21.05 -15.68
C LYS A 12 -65.71 -20.35 -16.02
N ARG A 13 -65.11 -19.76 -14.98
CA ARG A 13 -63.74 -19.23 -14.98
C ARG A 13 -62.78 -20.41 -15.13
N ALA A 14 -62.01 -20.43 -16.23
CA ALA A 14 -60.83 -21.28 -16.34
C ALA A 14 -59.62 -20.51 -15.80
N PHE A 15 -58.96 -21.12 -14.82
CA PHE A 15 -57.75 -20.65 -14.16
C PHE A 15 -56.61 -20.53 -15.19
N LEU A 16 -56.09 -19.31 -15.39
CA LEU A 16 -54.83 -19.08 -16.10
C LEU A 16 -53.70 -19.29 -15.08
N ALA A 17 -52.99 -20.41 -15.16
CA ALA A 17 -51.77 -20.64 -14.40
C ALA A 17 -50.63 -19.85 -15.07
N GLY A 18 -50.36 -18.64 -14.56
CA GLY A 18 -49.18 -17.87 -14.92
C GLY A 18 -47.94 -18.50 -14.27
N LEU A 19 -47.11 -19.17 -15.06
CA LEU A 19 -45.74 -19.48 -14.67
C LEU A 19 -44.94 -18.17 -14.67
N LEU A 20 -44.78 -17.58 -13.48
CA LEU A 20 -43.84 -16.50 -13.24
C LEU A 20 -42.43 -17.12 -13.23
N ALA A 21 -41.71 -17.03 -14.36
CA ALA A 21 -40.30 -17.35 -14.40
C ALA A 21 -39.53 -16.28 -13.60
N LEU A 22 -39.23 -16.57 -12.34
CA LEU A 22 -38.29 -15.82 -11.51
C LEU A 22 -36.90 -15.97 -12.12
N SER A 23 -36.52 -15.01 -12.96
CA SER A 23 -35.14 -14.80 -13.39
C SER A 23 -34.32 -14.39 -12.17
N LEU A 24 -33.71 -15.37 -11.52
CA LEU A 24 -32.62 -15.15 -10.57
C LEU A 24 -31.46 -14.54 -11.36
N SER A 25 -31.41 -13.21 -11.45
CA SER A 25 -30.19 -12.48 -11.78
C SER A 25 -29.20 -12.78 -10.67
N ALA A 26 -28.34 -13.77 -10.90
CA ALA A 26 -27.09 -13.93 -10.18
C ALA A 26 -26.24 -12.68 -10.48
N CYS A 27 -26.44 -11.62 -9.68
CA CYS A 27 -25.44 -10.58 -9.52
C CYS A 27 -24.22 -11.26 -8.91
N GLY A 28 -23.35 -11.81 -9.76
CA GLY A 28 -22.00 -12.18 -9.34
C GLY A 28 -21.35 -10.91 -8.79
N GLU A 29 -21.12 -10.87 -7.47
CA GLU A 29 -20.31 -9.83 -6.86
C GLU A 29 -19.00 -9.73 -7.66
N LYS A 30 -18.79 -8.59 -8.33
CA LYS A 30 -17.49 -8.28 -8.92
C LYS A 30 -16.51 -8.21 -7.77
N LYS A 31 -15.77 -9.29 -7.55
CA LYS A 31 -14.71 -9.38 -6.55
C LYS A 31 -13.78 -8.18 -6.77
N ASN A 32 -13.66 -7.32 -5.75
CA ASN A 32 -12.79 -6.14 -5.83
C ASN A 32 -11.36 -6.63 -6.17
N PRO A 33 -10.77 -6.19 -7.30
CA PRO A 33 -9.46 -6.67 -7.71
C PRO A 33 -8.35 -6.18 -6.78
N VAL A 34 -8.60 -5.22 -5.89
CA VAL A 34 -7.62 -4.69 -4.94
C VAL A 34 -8.01 -5.02 -3.51
N ARG A 35 -7.09 -5.67 -2.77
CA ARG A 35 -7.24 -5.97 -1.35
C ARG A 35 -6.04 -5.46 -0.55
N ILE A 36 -6.27 -4.58 0.42
CA ILE A 36 -5.21 -4.02 1.26
C ILE A 36 -5.36 -4.50 2.71
N VAL A 37 -4.30 -5.10 3.24
CA VAL A 37 -4.16 -5.48 4.65
C VAL A 37 -3.11 -4.56 5.27
N VAL A 38 -3.49 -3.83 6.32
CA VAL A 38 -2.61 -2.90 7.03
C VAL A 38 -2.42 -3.44 8.44
N GLU A 39 -1.17 -3.78 8.79
CA GLU A 39 -0.82 -4.14 10.16
C GLU A 39 -0.57 -2.87 10.99
N PRO A 40 -0.91 -2.84 12.28
CA PRO A 40 -0.56 -1.71 13.14
C PRO A 40 0.96 -1.45 13.15
N PRO A 41 1.41 -0.19 13.29
CA PRO A 41 2.82 0.11 13.50
C PRO A 41 3.38 -0.64 14.72
N SER A 42 4.62 -1.11 14.60
CA SER A 42 5.32 -1.76 15.71
C SER A 42 6.55 -0.93 16.08
N VAL A 43 6.59 -0.43 17.32
CA VAL A 43 7.71 0.37 17.84
C VAL A 43 8.47 -0.47 18.85
N ARG A 44 9.79 -0.57 18.69
CA ARG A 44 10.66 -1.28 19.64
C ARG A 44 11.83 -0.40 20.05
N ILE A 45 12.04 -0.27 21.36
CA ILE A 45 13.25 0.35 21.91
C ILE A 45 14.29 -0.75 22.14
N VAL A 46 15.48 -0.59 21.56
CA VAL A 46 16.61 -1.51 21.72
C VAL A 46 17.68 -0.80 22.53
N LYS A 47 17.85 -1.21 23.79
CA LYS A 47 18.96 -0.72 24.62
C LYS A 47 20.27 -1.29 24.09
N VAL A 48 21.23 -0.42 23.82
CA VAL A 48 22.55 -0.80 23.32
C VAL A 48 23.56 -0.51 24.42
N LYS A 49 24.41 -1.50 24.73
CA LYS A 49 25.58 -1.25 25.57
C LYS A 49 26.61 -0.50 24.72
N ALA A 50 27.22 0.54 25.27
CA ALA A 50 28.39 1.18 24.68
C ALA A 50 29.47 0.12 24.44
N THR A 51 29.76 -0.22 23.17
CA THR A 51 30.85 -1.15 22.83
C THR A 51 31.71 -0.58 21.71
N THR A 52 33.02 -0.52 21.96
CA THR A 52 34.07 0.09 21.15
C THR A 52 34.45 -0.70 19.88
N THR A 53 33.61 -1.60 19.35
CA THR A 53 34.05 -2.54 18.29
C THR A 53 33.14 -2.58 17.06
N ALA A 54 33.77 -2.32 15.91
CA ALA A 54 33.26 -1.96 14.59
C ALA A 54 32.40 -3.00 13.82
N ALA A 55 31.69 -3.92 14.48
CA ALA A 55 30.90 -4.94 13.78
C ALA A 55 29.38 -4.80 14.05
N LYS A 56 28.71 -4.20 13.05
CA LYS A 56 27.25 -3.96 12.88
C LYS A 56 26.69 -2.72 13.58
N LYS A 57 26.19 -1.76 12.77
CA LYS A 57 25.26 -0.63 13.05
C LYS A 57 24.78 -0.52 14.51
N GLN A 58 25.69 -0.30 15.44
CA GLN A 58 25.41 0.00 16.83
C GLN A 58 25.56 1.51 16.96
N VAL A 59 24.59 2.12 17.61
CA VAL A 59 24.64 3.44 18.24
C VAL A 59 25.98 3.51 18.98
N THR A 60 26.96 4.20 18.37
CA THR A 60 28.31 4.34 18.92
C THR A 60 28.27 5.30 20.11
N ASP A 61 29.34 5.41 20.89
CA ASP A 61 29.40 6.46 21.93
C ASP A 61 29.21 7.88 21.37
N HIS A 62 29.38 8.08 20.05
CA HIS A 62 29.13 9.32 19.33
C HIS A 62 27.70 9.46 18.79
N GLU A 63 26.98 8.36 18.55
CA GLU A 63 25.55 8.38 18.20
C GLU A 63 24.79 7.89 19.42
N ILE A 64 24.33 8.78 20.30
CA ILE A 64 23.79 8.38 21.62
C ILE A 64 22.39 7.73 21.50
N ALA A 65 21.67 7.97 20.39
CA ALA A 65 20.47 7.25 19.97
C ALA A 65 20.31 7.30 18.43
N ARG A 66 19.44 6.44 17.87
CA ARG A 66 19.04 6.44 16.46
C ARG A 66 17.72 5.69 16.23
N THR A 67 16.84 6.21 15.38
CA THR A 67 15.62 5.52 14.94
C THR A 67 15.73 5.01 13.50
N ASP A 68 15.51 3.70 13.31
CA ASP A 68 15.36 3.07 12.00
C ASP A 68 13.87 2.78 11.75
N TRP A 69 13.36 3.12 10.56
CA TRP A 69 12.01 2.77 10.09
C TRP A 69 12.05 2.00 8.78
N MET A 70 10.97 1.25 8.50
CA MET A 70 10.77 0.63 7.20
C MET A 70 9.27 0.53 6.87
N TYR A 71 8.82 1.21 5.83
CA TYR A 71 7.49 0.99 5.25
C TYR A 71 7.52 -0.29 4.41
N SER A 72 7.08 -1.39 5.01
CA SER A 72 7.04 -2.68 4.36
C SER A 72 5.79 -2.81 3.50
N ILE A 73 5.97 -3.29 2.27
CA ILE A 73 4.91 -3.64 1.33
C ILE A 73 5.23 -4.99 0.71
N GLN A 74 4.28 -5.93 0.82
CA GLN A 74 4.37 -7.25 0.22
C GLN A 74 3.22 -7.43 -0.77
N PRO A 75 3.49 -7.45 -2.09
CA PRO A 75 2.47 -7.70 -3.09
C PRO A 75 2.26 -9.20 -3.34
N GLU A 76 0.99 -9.57 -3.47
CA GLU A 76 0.52 -10.80 -4.10
C GLU A 76 -0.26 -10.37 -5.36
N LEU A 77 0.13 -10.87 -6.54
CA LEU A 77 -0.39 -10.43 -7.83
C LEU A 77 -1.22 -11.54 -8.46
N ASP A 78 -2.46 -11.23 -8.85
CA ASP A 78 -3.26 -12.06 -9.74
C ASP A 78 -3.00 -11.62 -11.18
N ILE A 79 -2.67 -12.56 -12.06
CA ILE A 79 -2.28 -12.27 -13.45
C ILE A 79 -3.03 -13.15 -14.44
N ALA A 80 -3.16 -12.65 -15.68
CA ALA A 80 -3.50 -13.44 -16.85
C ALA A 80 -2.34 -13.37 -17.85
N ILE A 81 -1.93 -14.50 -18.42
CA ILE A 81 -0.97 -14.49 -19.53
C ILE A 81 -1.72 -14.02 -20.78
N LYS A 82 -1.28 -12.89 -21.33
CA LYS A 82 -1.87 -12.30 -22.53
C LYS A 82 -1.28 -12.93 -23.80
N ASP A 83 0.05 -13.08 -23.83
CA ASP A 83 0.79 -13.68 -24.94
C ASP A 83 2.12 -14.25 -24.43
N GLU A 84 2.67 -15.20 -25.17
CA GLU A 84 4.00 -15.76 -24.94
C GLU A 84 4.66 -16.18 -26.26
N ARG A 85 5.95 -15.86 -26.44
CA ARG A 85 6.67 -16.12 -27.69
C ARG A 85 8.07 -16.63 -27.41
N LYS A 86 8.40 -17.78 -27.99
CA LYS A 86 9.79 -18.24 -28.10
C LYS A 86 10.43 -17.59 -29.33
N GLN A 87 11.58 -16.96 -29.12
CA GLN A 87 12.42 -16.39 -30.18
C GLN A 87 13.79 -17.07 -30.18
N GLN A 88 14.65 -16.75 -31.15
CA GLN A 88 15.99 -17.36 -31.24
C GLN A 88 16.89 -16.96 -30.06
N ASP A 89 16.70 -15.76 -29.54
CA ASP A 89 17.48 -15.14 -28.47
C ASP A 89 16.91 -15.38 -27.07
N GLY A 90 15.69 -15.92 -26.97
CA GLY A 90 15.08 -16.25 -25.69
C GLY A 90 13.56 -16.42 -25.76
N TYR A 91 12.90 -15.95 -24.72
CA TYR A 91 11.48 -16.12 -24.52
C TYR A 91 10.89 -14.80 -23.99
N HIS A 92 9.76 -14.39 -24.55
CA HIS A 92 9.01 -13.23 -24.12
C HIS A 92 7.67 -13.68 -23.53
N VAL A 93 7.26 -13.05 -22.43
CA VAL A 93 5.95 -13.26 -21.79
C VAL A 93 5.31 -11.91 -21.52
N TRP A 94 4.06 -11.75 -21.94
CA TRP A 94 3.23 -10.60 -21.62
C TRP A 94 2.15 -11.01 -20.63
N ILE A 95 2.14 -10.41 -19.45
CA ILE A 95 1.13 -10.65 -18.41
C ILE A 95 0.25 -9.42 -18.23
N THR A 96 -1.04 -9.61 -18.03
CA THR A 96 -1.96 -8.56 -17.59
C THR A 96 -2.25 -8.72 -16.12
N LEU A 97 -2.10 -7.65 -15.34
CA LEU A 97 -2.41 -7.66 -13.91
C LEU A 97 -3.93 -7.57 -13.71
N THR A 98 -4.53 -8.59 -13.11
CA THR A 98 -5.99 -8.70 -12.93
C THR A 98 -6.43 -8.45 -11.49
N GLY A 99 -5.51 -8.58 -10.54
CA GLY A 99 -5.76 -8.34 -9.12
C GLY A 99 -4.48 -8.14 -8.33
N VAL A 100 -4.60 -7.46 -7.20
CA VAL A 100 -3.51 -7.16 -6.29
C VAL A 100 -4.00 -7.30 -4.86
N LYS A 101 -3.25 -8.05 -4.06
CA LYS A 101 -3.34 -8.01 -2.61
C LYS A 101 -2.05 -7.45 -2.03
N LEU A 102 -2.14 -6.40 -1.24
CA LEU A 102 -1.00 -5.79 -0.56
C LEU A 102 -1.11 -6.02 0.94
N LYS A 103 -0.01 -6.47 1.54
CA LYS A 103 0.20 -6.48 2.98
C LYS A 103 1.20 -5.40 3.36
N LEU A 104 0.78 -4.49 4.23
CA LEU A 104 1.57 -3.35 4.69
C LEU A 104 1.96 -3.52 6.16
N ALA A 105 3.16 -3.08 6.53
CA ALA A 105 3.60 -3.02 7.92
C ALA A 105 4.58 -1.85 8.13
N LEU A 106 4.63 -1.31 9.35
CA LEU A 106 5.60 -0.30 9.76
C LEU A 106 6.35 -0.73 11.03
N PRO A 107 7.43 -1.53 10.89
CA PRO A 107 8.40 -1.71 11.96
C PRO A 107 9.29 -0.47 12.14
N ILE A 108 9.36 0.01 13.39
CA ILE A 108 10.24 1.09 13.85
C ILE A 108 11.10 0.56 15.00
N LYS A 109 12.41 0.82 14.94
CA LYS A 109 13.37 0.46 15.98
C LYS A 109 14.14 1.69 16.41
N THR A 110 14.03 2.07 17.67
CA THR A 110 14.85 3.12 18.27
C THR A 110 15.94 2.48 19.11
N TYR A 111 17.19 2.63 18.68
CA TYR A 111 18.36 2.19 19.40
C TYR A 111 18.80 3.30 20.34
N VAL A 112 19.04 2.98 21.62
CA VAL A 112 19.28 3.98 22.67
C VAL A 112 20.43 3.52 23.55
N SER A 113 21.43 4.39 23.72
CA SER A 113 22.48 4.21 24.74
C SER A 113 21.91 4.44 26.15
N GLU A 114 22.40 3.71 27.15
CA GLU A 114 21.97 3.90 28.55
C GLU A 114 22.23 5.31 29.09
N LYS A 115 23.14 6.05 28.45
CA LYS A 115 23.51 7.42 28.81
C LYS A 115 22.75 8.48 28.00
N ALA A 116 21.73 8.08 27.22
CA ALA A 116 21.01 9.01 26.36
C ALA A 116 20.27 10.09 27.16
N PRO A 117 20.57 11.38 26.92
CA PRO A 117 19.87 12.47 27.58
C PRO A 117 18.45 12.61 27.01
N ASN A 118 17.56 13.23 27.79
CA ASN A 118 16.12 13.27 27.48
C ASN A 118 15.79 14.04 26.20
N ASP A 119 16.56 15.06 25.87
CA ASP A 119 16.49 15.83 24.61
C ASP A 119 16.73 14.91 23.40
N VAL A 120 17.77 14.07 23.43
CA VAL A 120 18.04 13.07 22.39
C VAL A 120 16.91 12.05 22.32
N LEU A 121 16.39 11.57 23.45
CA LEU A 121 15.24 10.67 23.46
C LEU A 121 13.98 11.30 22.86
N ASN A 122 13.78 12.60 23.06
CA ASN A 122 12.65 13.33 22.52
C ASN A 122 12.80 13.62 21.02
N HIS A 123 14.02 13.91 20.57
CA HIS A 123 14.34 14.00 19.15
C HIS A 123 13.98 12.69 18.42
N GLU A 124 14.40 11.54 18.95
CA GLU A 124 14.05 10.23 18.38
C GLU A 124 12.54 9.94 18.37
N LYS A 125 11.80 10.39 19.40
CA LYS A 125 10.32 10.30 19.39
C LYS A 125 9.71 11.10 18.25
N GLY A 126 10.33 12.18 17.82
CA GLY A 126 9.91 12.97 16.65
C GLY A 126 9.89 12.12 15.37
N HIS A 127 10.97 11.40 15.08
CA HIS A 127 11.02 10.48 13.93
C HIS A 127 9.97 9.37 14.01
N VAL A 128 9.75 8.80 15.20
CA VAL A 128 8.70 7.80 15.42
C VAL A 128 7.32 8.38 15.09
N GLU A 129 7.04 9.61 15.52
CA GLU A 129 5.77 10.28 15.29
C GLU A 129 5.55 10.63 13.82
N ILE A 130 6.57 11.17 13.15
CA ILE A 130 6.56 11.41 11.69
C ILE A 130 6.17 10.13 10.95
N CYS A 131 6.82 9.01 11.30
CA CYS A 131 6.56 7.75 10.64
C CYS A 131 5.12 7.25 10.85
N LYS A 132 4.59 7.39 12.07
CA LYS A 132 3.21 7.00 12.37
C LYS A 132 2.20 7.84 11.59
N ARG A 133 2.36 9.17 11.55
CA ARG A 133 1.45 10.07 10.83
C ARG A 133 1.37 9.77 9.35
N ILE A 134 2.52 9.52 8.69
CA ILE A 134 2.53 9.11 7.28
C ILE A 134 1.81 7.76 7.10
N TYR A 135 1.99 6.84 8.03
CA TYR A 135 1.40 5.51 7.96
C TYR A 135 -0.12 5.46 8.16
N GLU A 136 -0.73 6.48 8.76
CA GLU A 136 -2.19 6.61 8.85
C GLU A 136 -2.85 6.58 7.46
N ASN A 137 -2.17 7.14 6.45
CA ASN A 137 -2.63 7.16 5.06
C ASN A 137 -2.17 5.95 4.23
N SER A 138 -1.50 4.97 4.85
CA SER A 138 -0.90 3.82 4.14
C SER A 138 -1.91 3.03 3.30
N ARG A 139 -3.14 2.86 3.79
CA ARG A 139 -4.22 2.21 3.03
C ARG A 139 -4.55 2.98 1.76
N GLU A 140 -4.68 4.29 1.85
CA GLU A 140 -5.01 5.16 0.73
C GLU A 140 -3.90 5.12 -0.32
N TYR A 141 -2.64 5.34 0.10
CA TYR A 141 -1.48 5.29 -0.80
C TYR A 141 -1.36 3.94 -1.50
N ALA A 142 -1.52 2.84 -0.78
CA ALA A 142 -1.46 1.50 -1.35
C ALA A 142 -2.64 1.20 -2.29
N THR A 143 -3.85 1.68 -1.97
CA THR A 143 -5.03 1.53 -2.83
C THR A 143 -4.86 2.29 -4.13
N LYS A 144 -4.39 3.54 -4.07
CA LYS A 144 -4.08 4.36 -5.24
C LYS A 144 -3.02 3.69 -6.11
N ALA A 145 -1.92 3.24 -5.51
CA ALA A 145 -0.85 2.54 -6.22
C ALA A 145 -1.35 1.28 -6.94
N ALA A 146 -2.06 0.40 -6.22
CA ALA A 146 -2.58 -0.84 -6.79
C ALA A 146 -3.60 -0.60 -7.91
N ASN A 147 -4.59 0.28 -7.69
CA ASN A 147 -5.59 0.61 -8.71
C ASN A 147 -4.98 1.17 -9.99
N SER A 148 -3.88 1.94 -9.87
CA SER A 148 -3.19 2.49 -11.05
C SER A 148 -2.51 1.42 -11.92
N ALA A 149 -2.30 0.21 -11.39
CA ALA A 149 -1.62 -0.87 -12.08
C ALA A 149 -2.58 -1.94 -12.66
N ILE A 150 -3.81 -2.05 -12.13
CA ILE A 150 -4.79 -3.04 -12.59
C ILE A 150 -5.09 -2.85 -14.08
N GLY A 151 -5.12 -3.96 -14.83
CA GLY A 151 -5.40 -4.00 -16.26
C GLY A 151 -4.19 -3.68 -17.14
N LYS A 152 -3.07 -3.21 -16.59
CA LYS A 152 -1.83 -2.99 -17.35
C LYS A 152 -1.21 -4.33 -17.77
N THR A 153 -0.57 -4.32 -18.93
CA THR A 153 0.23 -5.42 -19.43
C THR A 153 1.71 -5.14 -19.19
N PHE A 154 2.45 -6.15 -18.72
CA PHE A 154 3.88 -6.10 -18.46
C PHE A 154 4.59 -7.18 -19.28
N GLU A 155 5.71 -6.83 -19.88
CA GLU A 155 6.54 -7.74 -20.65
C GLU A 155 7.76 -8.15 -19.84
N GLY A 156 8.11 -9.43 -19.89
CA GLY A 156 9.39 -9.92 -19.41
C GLY A 156 10.06 -10.77 -20.48
N PHE A 157 11.37 -10.61 -20.57
CA PHE A 157 12.25 -11.38 -21.45
C PHE A 157 13.21 -12.23 -20.61
N GLY A 158 13.55 -13.42 -21.08
CA GLY A 158 14.54 -14.29 -20.46
C GLY A 158 15.01 -15.41 -21.37
N THR A 159 16.10 -16.08 -21.00
CA THR A 159 16.65 -17.23 -21.74
C THR A 159 15.68 -18.42 -21.81
N ASP A 160 14.71 -18.47 -20.90
CA ASP A 160 13.60 -19.42 -20.90
C ASP A 160 12.29 -18.74 -20.44
N ARG A 161 11.18 -19.46 -20.61
CA ARG A 161 9.84 -19.00 -20.21
C ARG A 161 9.73 -18.64 -18.74
N LYS A 162 10.41 -19.38 -17.85
CA LYS A 162 10.32 -19.18 -16.41
C LYS A 162 10.99 -17.85 -16.03
N LEU A 163 12.17 -17.58 -16.56
CA LEU A 163 12.87 -16.32 -16.35
C LEU A 163 12.09 -15.14 -16.95
N ALA A 164 11.56 -15.29 -18.16
CA ALA A 164 10.73 -14.28 -18.80
C ALA A 164 9.50 -13.92 -17.97
N LEU A 165 8.75 -14.91 -17.47
CA LEU A 165 7.61 -14.69 -16.58
C LEU A 165 8.03 -14.05 -15.25
N SER A 166 9.13 -14.51 -14.65
CA SER A 166 9.66 -13.94 -13.41
C SER A 166 9.99 -12.45 -13.58
N ASN A 167 10.59 -12.08 -14.70
CA ASN A 167 10.94 -10.69 -15.02
C ASN A 167 9.67 -9.85 -15.24
N ALA A 168 8.67 -10.37 -15.95
CA ALA A 168 7.38 -9.70 -16.13
C ALA A 168 6.70 -9.43 -14.77
N LEU A 169 6.69 -10.43 -13.88
CA LEU A 169 6.15 -10.31 -12.52
C LEU A 169 6.92 -9.28 -11.67
N GLN A 170 8.25 -9.24 -11.79
CA GLN A 170 9.08 -8.25 -11.08
C GLN A 170 8.74 -6.83 -11.51
N ILE A 171 8.58 -6.59 -12.82
CA ILE A 171 8.19 -5.28 -13.35
C ILE A 171 6.79 -4.90 -12.84
N ALA A 172 5.83 -5.82 -12.91
CA ALA A 172 4.48 -5.59 -12.37
C ALA A 172 4.51 -5.27 -10.86
N ALA A 173 5.32 -5.99 -10.07
CA ALA A 173 5.48 -5.73 -8.65
C ALA A 173 6.13 -4.36 -8.38
N GLN A 174 7.10 -3.95 -9.19
CA GLN A 174 7.71 -2.61 -9.09
C GLN A 174 6.71 -1.51 -9.42
N GLU A 175 5.89 -1.67 -10.46
CA GLU A 175 4.83 -0.73 -10.83
C GLU A 175 3.83 -0.53 -9.68
N VAL A 176 3.44 -1.62 -9.03
CA VAL A 176 2.50 -1.58 -7.89
C VAL A 176 3.14 -0.97 -6.64
N THR A 177 4.41 -1.27 -6.36
CA THR A 177 5.03 -0.93 -5.06
C THR A 177 5.76 0.42 -5.04
N SER A 178 6.27 0.90 -6.19
CA SER A 178 7.06 2.14 -6.25
C SER A 178 6.26 3.39 -5.85
N PRO A 179 5.00 3.59 -6.31
CA PRO A 179 4.21 4.74 -5.88
C PRO A 179 3.96 4.74 -4.37
N TYR A 180 3.68 3.58 -3.77
CA TYR A 180 3.54 3.47 -2.32
C TYR A 180 4.82 3.87 -1.58
N ARG A 181 6.00 3.43 -2.06
CA ARG A 181 7.29 3.80 -1.46
C ARG A 181 7.58 5.30 -1.57
N LYS A 182 7.18 5.92 -2.67
CA LYS A 182 7.28 7.38 -2.85
C LYS A 182 6.41 8.11 -1.83
N ASP A 183 5.15 7.73 -1.71
CA ASP A 183 4.18 8.39 -0.83
C ASP A 183 4.38 8.01 0.66
N THR A 184 5.32 7.12 0.98
CA THR A 184 5.66 6.72 2.35
C THR A 184 7.13 6.93 2.70
N SER A 185 8.02 6.00 2.34
CA SER A 185 9.44 6.07 2.71
C SER A 185 10.09 7.37 2.28
N ALA A 186 9.93 7.79 1.02
CA ALA A 186 10.57 9.02 0.54
C ALA A 186 10.02 10.27 1.25
N LEU A 187 8.71 10.29 1.53
CA LEU A 187 8.09 11.36 2.32
C LEU A 187 8.63 11.37 3.77
N ALA A 188 8.80 10.20 4.38
CA ALA A 188 9.33 10.08 5.73
C ALA A 188 10.78 10.55 5.83
N ASP A 189 11.60 10.22 4.83
CA ASP A 189 12.99 10.68 4.73
C ASP A 189 13.04 12.21 4.57
N GLN A 190 12.16 12.78 3.73
CA GLN A 190 12.05 14.23 3.53
C GLN A 190 11.60 14.96 4.80
N VAL A 191 10.50 14.52 5.42
CA VAL A 191 9.96 15.15 6.64
C VAL A 191 10.93 15.00 7.81
N SER A 192 11.58 13.84 7.96
CA SER A 192 12.62 13.64 8.97
C SER A 192 13.81 14.57 8.78
N SER A 193 14.28 14.75 7.53
CA SER A 193 15.36 15.70 7.23
C SER A 193 14.98 17.14 7.60
N ASN A 194 13.74 17.55 7.35
CA ASN A 194 13.24 18.87 7.77
C ASN A 194 13.18 18.98 9.30
N TYR A 195 12.75 17.93 9.98
CA TYR A 195 12.71 17.87 11.44
C TYR A 195 14.10 18.02 12.05
N ASP A 196 15.11 17.34 11.50
CA ASP A 196 16.52 17.45 11.94
C ASP A 196 17.02 18.89 11.83
N LEU A 197 16.79 19.53 10.67
CA LEU A 197 17.17 20.93 10.45
C LEU A 197 16.48 21.90 11.41
N LEU A 198 15.25 21.62 11.83
CA LEU A 198 14.54 22.45 12.83
C LEU A 198 15.11 22.25 14.23
N CYS A 199 15.51 21.02 14.58
CA CYS A 199 16.15 20.70 15.85
C CYS A 199 17.59 21.23 15.97
N GLU A 200 18.31 21.39 14.86
CA GLU A 200 19.67 21.97 14.85
C GLU A 200 19.66 23.49 15.05
N LYS A 201 18.66 24.19 14.51
CA LYS A 201 18.61 25.67 14.51
C LYS A 201 18.19 26.25 15.86
N GLU A 202 17.41 25.52 16.64
CA GLU A 202 16.86 25.94 17.92
C GLU A 202 16.73 24.72 18.84
N ASP A 203 16.92 24.87 20.16
CA ASP A 203 16.67 23.80 21.13
C ASP A 203 15.16 23.52 21.27
N ARG A 204 14.63 22.76 20.30
CA ARG A 204 13.21 22.43 20.13
C ARG A 204 12.88 20.99 20.50
N THR A 205 13.82 20.29 21.14
CA THR A 205 13.67 18.89 21.55
C THR A 205 12.58 18.71 22.61
N SER A 206 12.24 19.77 23.35
CA SER A 206 11.13 19.78 24.33
C SER A 206 9.75 20.01 23.70
N THR A 207 9.66 20.38 22.42
CA THR A 207 8.41 20.71 21.71
C THR A 207 8.14 19.77 20.52
N VAL A 208 8.38 18.47 20.71
CA VAL A 208 8.34 17.44 19.64
C VAL A 208 7.16 17.57 18.70
N GLU A 209 5.93 17.61 19.24
CA GLU A 209 4.71 17.63 18.42
C GLU A 209 4.63 18.85 17.50
N LYS A 210 4.99 20.03 18.01
CA LYS A 210 5.01 21.29 17.25
C LYS A 210 6.07 21.22 16.16
N THR A 211 7.28 20.79 16.49
CA THR A 211 8.38 20.66 15.54
C THR A 211 8.07 19.65 14.44
N VAL A 212 7.41 18.53 14.78
CA VAL A 212 6.91 17.57 13.79
C VAL A 212 5.88 18.22 12.86
N ALA A 213 4.91 18.97 13.39
CA ALA A 213 3.91 19.65 12.57
C ALA A 213 4.55 20.66 11.59
N GLU A 214 5.53 21.44 12.06
CA GLU A 214 6.29 22.37 11.21
C GLU A 214 7.08 21.63 10.10
N ALA A 215 7.70 20.50 10.42
CA ALA A 215 8.44 19.69 9.43
C ALA A 215 7.53 19.17 8.29
N PHE A 216 6.28 18.80 8.61
CA PHE A 216 5.27 18.46 7.60
C PHE A 216 4.87 19.67 6.75
N ALA A 217 4.65 20.83 7.37
CA ALA A 217 4.28 22.06 6.65
C ALA A 217 5.33 22.45 5.60
N SER A 218 6.62 22.43 5.95
CA SER A 218 7.72 22.74 5.01
C SER A 218 7.80 21.77 3.82
N SER A 219 7.32 20.53 3.98
CA SER A 219 7.30 19.55 2.89
C SER A 219 6.21 19.85 1.85
N SER A 220 5.08 20.41 2.30
CA SER A 220 3.94 20.77 1.45
C SER A 220 4.22 21.98 0.55
N GLU A 221 4.95 22.98 1.06
CA GLU A 221 5.30 24.21 0.32
C GLU A 221 6.29 23.93 -0.82
N SER A 222 7.25 23.03 -0.62
CA SER A 222 8.20 22.60 -1.67
C SER A 222 7.56 21.88 -2.86
N SER A 223 6.31 21.42 -2.70
CA SER A 223 5.55 20.68 -3.72
C SER A 223 4.62 21.59 -4.53
N SER A 224 4.33 22.82 -4.07
CA SER A 224 3.49 23.79 -4.78
C SER A 224 4.26 24.72 -5.72
N GLU A 225 5.60 24.71 -5.68
CA GLU A 225 6.47 25.53 -6.53
C GLU A 225 7.04 24.76 -7.75
N ARG A 226 6.54 23.54 -8.02
CA ARG A 226 6.90 22.73 -9.21
C ARG A 226 5.67 22.38 -10.02
#